data_AF-P0DMZ7-F1
#
_entry.id   AF-P0DMZ7-F1
#
_cell.length_a   1.000
_cell.length_b   1.000
_cell.length_c   1.000
_cell.angle_alpha   90.00
_cell.angle_beta   90.00
_cell.angle_gamma   90.00
#
_symmetry.space_group_name_H-M   'P 1'
#
loop_
_entity.id
_entity.type
_entity.pdbx_description
1 polymer ?
#
loop_
_entity_poly.entity_id
_entity_poly.type
_entity_poly.pdbx_seq_one_letter_code
_entity_poly.pdbx_strand_id
1 'polypeptide(L)'
;MASARTLVLLLIGAVLMCQVSADSELLNEILAAHMEEDMPEKRCIDRYRSNICGSVIRPLDCTRRKSRMGRFARTNCKKLCGFC
;
A
#
# COMPACT_ATOMS: atom_id res chain seq x y z
N MET A 1 -50.12 29.68 10.35
CA MET A 1 -48.71 30.08 10.20
C MET A 1 -47.71 29.27 11.04
N ALA A 2 -48.11 28.59 12.13
CA ALA A 2 -47.19 27.80 12.96
C ALA A 2 -46.57 26.57 12.25
N SER A 3 -47.39 25.82 11.49
CA SER A 3 -46.96 24.58 10.81
C SER A 3 -45.90 24.81 9.71
N ALA A 4 -45.98 25.93 8.99
CA ALA A 4 -44.99 26.27 7.96
C ALA A 4 -43.60 26.56 8.57
N ARG A 5 -43.55 27.22 9.74
CA ARG A 5 -42.28 27.53 10.41
C ARG A 5 -41.59 26.27 10.94
N THR A 6 -42.35 25.33 11.49
CA THR A 6 -41.79 24.05 11.97
C THR A 6 -41.29 23.19 10.82
N LEU A 7 -41.99 23.15 9.68
CA LEU A 7 -41.52 22.44 8.49
C LEU A 7 -40.20 23.02 7.94
N VAL A 8 -40.09 24.34 7.89
CA VAL A 8 -38.85 25.01 7.45
C VAL A 8 -37.68 24.68 8.38
N LEU A 9 -37.89 24.68 9.70
CA LEU A 9 -36.84 24.31 10.66
C LEU A 9 -36.42 22.84 10.53
N LEU A 10 -37.36 21.93 10.30
CA LEU A 10 -37.05 20.52 10.06
C LEU A 10 -36.26 20.31 8.77
N LEU A 11 -36.61 21.02 7.69
CA LEU A 11 -35.86 20.97 6.43
C LEU A 11 -34.44 21.49 6.59
N ILE A 12 -34.24 22.62 7.29
CA ILE A 12 -32.90 23.16 7.56
C ILE A 12 -32.09 22.17 8.40
N GLY A 13 -32.69 21.59 9.45
CA GLY A 13 -32.05 20.58 10.28
C GLY A 13 -31.65 19.34 9.48
N ALA A 14 -32.53 18.84 8.60
CA ALA A 14 -32.23 17.69 7.74
C ALA A 14 -31.09 17.98 6.76
N VAL A 15 -31.09 19.16 6.12
CA VAL A 15 -30.01 19.56 5.20
C VAL A 15 -28.68 19.65 5.94
N LEU A 16 -28.63 20.27 7.12
CA LEU A 16 -27.41 20.35 7.93
C LEU A 16 -26.88 18.98 8.32
N MET A 17 -27.76 18.04 8.71
CA MET A 17 -27.37 16.68 9.03
C MET A 17 -26.81 15.95 7.81
N CYS A 18 -27.40 16.14 6.63
CA CYS A 18 -26.87 15.60 5.37
C CYS A 18 -25.48 16.18 5.02
N GLN A 19 -25.21 17.47 5.29
CA GLN A 19 -23.89 18.07 5.04
C GLN A 19 -22.80 17.50 5.97
N VAL A 20 -23.15 17.10 7.19
CA VAL A 20 -22.19 16.50 8.15
C VAL A 20 -21.93 15.02 7.85
N SER A 21 -22.91 14.31 7.30
CA SER A 21 -22.83 12.85 7.11
C SER A 21 -22.43 12.42 5.70
N ALA A 22 -22.55 13.26 4.67
CA ALA A 22 -22.36 12.81 3.29
C ALA A 22 -20.90 12.69 2.84
N ASP A 23 -19.97 13.53 3.30
CA ASP A 23 -18.70 13.70 2.55
C ASP A 23 -17.41 13.46 3.35
N SER A 24 -17.39 13.57 4.67
CA SER A 24 -16.13 13.52 5.44
C SER A 24 -15.83 12.16 6.08
N GLU A 25 -16.79 11.48 6.71
CA GLU A 25 -16.54 10.17 7.32
C GLU A 25 -16.51 9.04 6.29
N LEU A 26 -17.48 9.00 5.36
CA LEU A 26 -17.53 7.96 4.33
C LEU A 26 -16.33 8.01 3.37
N LEU A 27 -15.88 9.22 3.00
CA LEU A 27 -14.70 9.39 2.15
C LEU A 27 -13.41 8.97 2.87
N ASN A 28 -13.29 9.27 4.17
CA ASN A 28 -12.16 8.82 4.97
C ASN A 28 -12.17 7.30 5.18
N GLU A 29 -13.34 6.68 5.33
CA GLU A 29 -13.47 5.22 5.44
C GLU A 29 -13.12 4.52 4.11
N ILE A 30 -13.62 5.04 2.97
CA ILE A 30 -13.26 4.52 1.63
C ILE A 30 -11.77 4.73 1.34
N LEU A 31 -11.21 5.90 1.70
CA LEU A 31 -9.80 6.19 1.52
C LEU A 31 -8.93 5.30 2.42
N ALA A 32 -9.31 5.09 3.68
CA ALA A 32 -8.62 4.18 4.59
C ALA A 32 -8.66 2.72 4.07
N ALA A 33 -9.82 2.26 3.60
CA ALA A 33 -9.97 0.94 3.01
C ALA A 33 -9.10 0.78 1.74
N HIS A 34 -9.03 1.79 0.88
CA HIS A 34 -8.16 1.76 -0.31
C HIS A 34 -6.66 1.95 0.01
N MET A 35 -6.31 2.63 1.10
CA MET A 35 -4.92 2.80 1.52
C MET A 35 -4.34 1.54 2.19
N GLU A 36 -5.18 0.73 2.85
CA GLU A 36 -4.74 -0.55 3.41
C GLU A 36 -4.57 -1.65 2.36
N GLU A 37 -5.32 -1.62 1.25
CA GLU A 37 -5.28 -2.73 0.28
C GLU A 37 -4.17 -2.64 -0.78
N ASP A 38 -3.60 -1.47 -1.11
CA ASP A 38 -2.92 -1.34 -2.42
C ASP A 38 -1.56 -0.60 -2.48
N MET A 39 -0.89 -0.40 -1.35
CA MET A 39 0.56 -0.22 -1.42
C MET A 39 1.22 -1.56 -1.17
N PRO A 40 1.68 -2.29 -2.22
CA PRO A 40 2.69 -3.29 -1.97
C PRO A 40 3.82 -2.52 -1.30
N GLU A 41 4.04 -2.74 0.00
CA GLU A 41 5.32 -2.47 0.63
C GLU A 41 6.33 -2.82 -0.44
N LYS A 42 7.21 -1.88 -0.81
CA LYS A 42 8.34 -2.18 -1.71
C LYS A 42 9.25 -3.15 -0.95
N ARG A 43 8.76 -4.34 -0.68
CA ARG A 43 9.43 -5.45 -0.04
C ARG A 43 10.54 -5.71 -1.00
N CYS A 44 11.73 -5.51 -0.49
CA CYS A 44 12.89 -5.76 -1.27
C CYS A 44 12.90 -7.27 -1.55
N ILE A 45 12.62 -7.59 -2.82
CA ILE A 45 12.48 -8.96 -3.32
C ILE A 45 13.66 -9.27 -4.21
N ASP A 46 13.98 -10.57 -4.26
CA ASP A 46 14.78 -11.10 -5.33
C ASP A 46 14.00 -11.00 -6.65
N ARG A 47 14.69 -10.63 -7.73
CA ARG A 47 14.13 -10.56 -9.08
C ARG A 47 13.73 -11.94 -9.60
N TYR A 48 14.43 -12.99 -9.14
CA TYR A 48 14.14 -14.37 -9.49
C TYR A 48 13.67 -15.15 -8.26
N ARG A 49 12.89 -16.21 -8.50
CA ARG A 49 12.39 -17.13 -7.46
C ARG A 49 13.55 -17.89 -6.79
N SER A 50 13.24 -18.57 -5.69
CA SER A 50 14.22 -19.27 -4.83
C SER A 50 15.05 -20.34 -5.55
N ASN A 51 14.51 -20.93 -6.63
CA ASN A 51 15.25 -21.85 -7.49
C ASN A 51 16.49 -21.20 -8.13
N ILE A 52 16.45 -19.89 -8.38
CA ILE A 52 17.63 -19.12 -8.82
C ILE A 52 18.29 -18.46 -7.62
N CYS A 53 17.57 -17.63 -6.86
CA CYS A 53 18.07 -16.93 -5.68
C CYS A 53 17.92 -17.81 -4.44
N GLY A 54 18.84 -18.75 -4.25
CA GLY A 54 18.85 -19.71 -3.14
C GLY A 54 19.42 -21.07 -3.52
N SER A 55 19.01 -21.62 -4.66
CA SER A 55 19.54 -22.91 -5.15
C SER A 55 20.75 -22.75 -6.08
N VAL A 56 20.62 -21.94 -7.15
CA VAL A 56 21.71 -21.69 -8.10
C VAL A 56 22.69 -20.66 -7.55
N ILE A 57 22.16 -19.50 -7.13
CA ILE A 57 22.93 -18.45 -6.44
C ILE A 57 22.91 -18.76 -4.96
N ARG A 58 24.10 -18.94 -4.37
CA ARG A 58 24.25 -19.11 -2.93
C ARG A 58 24.71 -17.80 -2.28
N PRO A 59 24.51 -17.60 -0.97
CA PRO A 59 25.00 -16.42 -0.27
C PRO A 59 26.51 -16.14 -0.49
N LEU A 60 27.31 -17.18 -0.67
CA LEU A 60 28.74 -17.07 -0.97
C LEU A 60 29.01 -16.38 -2.33
N ASP A 61 28.11 -16.49 -3.31
CA ASP A 61 28.30 -15.84 -4.60
C ASP A 61 28.19 -14.31 -4.48
N CYS A 62 27.39 -13.80 -3.55
CA CYS A 62 27.24 -12.36 -3.29
C CYS A 62 28.58 -11.68 -2.95
N THR A 63 29.47 -12.39 -2.22
CA THR A 63 30.77 -11.86 -1.79
C THR A 63 31.84 -11.87 -2.89
N ARG A 64 31.63 -12.65 -3.97
CA ARG A 64 32.56 -12.74 -5.10
C ARG A 64 32.49 -11.47 -5.96
N ARG A 65 33.36 -10.50 -5.69
CA ARG A 65 33.34 -9.19 -6.38
C ARG A 65 33.61 -9.28 -7.89
N LYS A 66 34.57 -10.11 -8.30
CA LYS A 66 35.06 -10.21 -9.70
C LYS A 66 34.41 -11.32 -10.53
N SER A 67 33.51 -12.13 -9.97
CA SER A 67 32.88 -13.21 -10.75
C SER A 67 31.60 -12.73 -11.44
N ARG A 68 31.30 -13.33 -12.61
CA ARG A 68 30.03 -13.14 -13.32
C ARG A 68 28.85 -13.49 -12.41
N MET A 69 28.98 -14.57 -11.65
CA MET A 69 27.94 -15.04 -10.73
C MET A 69 27.70 -14.05 -9.59
N GLY A 70 28.76 -13.49 -9.01
CA GLY A 70 28.60 -12.50 -7.95
C GLY A 70 28.02 -11.19 -8.45
N ARG A 71 28.39 -10.73 -9.65
CA ARG A 71 27.71 -9.59 -10.28
C ARG A 71 26.22 -9.87 -10.47
N PHE A 72 25.87 -11.05 -10.99
CA PHE A 72 24.48 -11.47 -11.16
C PHE A 72 23.71 -11.50 -9.83
N ALA A 73 24.31 -12.10 -8.80
CA ALA A 73 23.74 -12.22 -7.46
C ALA A 73 23.40 -10.85 -6.86
N ARG A 74 24.35 -9.90 -6.86
CA ARG A 74 24.12 -8.58 -6.26
C ARG A 74 23.08 -7.74 -7.02
N THR A 75 22.95 -7.94 -8.33
CA THR A 75 21.96 -7.22 -9.14
C THR A 75 20.56 -7.80 -9.02
N ASN A 76 20.43 -9.13 -9.00
CA ASN A 76 19.13 -9.80 -9.15
C ASN A 76 18.64 -10.51 -7.89
N CYS A 77 19.53 -10.90 -6.98
CA CYS A 77 19.18 -11.58 -5.73
C CYS A 77 19.48 -10.67 -4.52
N LYS A 78 18.89 -9.46 -4.52
CA LYS A 78 19.18 -8.43 -3.51
C LYS A 78 18.80 -8.86 -2.10
N LYS A 79 17.69 -9.57 -1.93
CA LYS A 79 17.22 -10.08 -0.64
C LYS A 79 18.16 -11.17 -0.15
N LEU A 80 18.53 -12.11 -1.01
CA LEU A 80 19.51 -13.14 -0.68
C LEU A 80 20.87 -12.54 -0.28
N CYS A 81 21.31 -11.48 -0.97
CA CYS A 81 22.60 -10.86 -0.71
C CYS A 81 22.60 -9.80 0.41
N GLY A 82 21.45 -9.49 1.02
CA GLY A 82 21.34 -8.46 2.06
C GLY A 82 21.59 -7.03 1.57
N PHE A 83 21.21 -6.72 0.32
CA PHE A 83 21.14 -5.31 -0.17
C PHE A 83 19.74 -4.73 -0.07
N CYS A 84 18.82 -5.54 0.43
CA CYS A 84 17.67 -5.13 1.20
C CYS A 84 18.17 -4.91 2.64
#